data_AF-A0A1H9GAQ9-F1
#
_entry.id   AF-A0A1H9GAQ9-F1
#
_cell.length_a   1.000
_cell.length_b   1.000
_cell.length_c   1.000
_cell.angle_alpha   90.00
_cell.angle_beta   90.00
_cell.angle_gamma   90.00
#
_symmetry.space_group_name_H-M   'P 1'
#
loop_
_entity.id
_entity.type
_entity.pdbx_description
1 polymer ?
#
loop_
_entity_poly.entity_id
_entity_poly.type
_entity_poly.pdbx_seq_one_letter_code
_entity_poly.pdbx_strand_id
1 'polypeptide(L)'
;MAITDVASSLKARVPWEVAQKILEGNNFPRGMGWERTLEKLAESDDLPETGEGDLTDAMREHILAGEKLTRFYKVSPEDAAALRSSAAGLTIAATNKFAAAYPLNISDTEIAGSGITKPVLAAVEIRDDGTALVFASIRAQEVREPVDVSGDMKDALAAYEEVVGIRHIKRQAMDVVWIPAEGGTIDVRIDFPRGMLIEQGVFAHDQLREQLSLLIGQDHLAAPVNLFPVVDKLYRNPTDGIVVELAFGTSTASLKHEKMRRTAICLRTETYHMGGTAALTVPIEPYRISVQWDCEHGGVSSRPELSLQGQFRMTHLVDSPLNEAVIRKCLDTDDYNFVRARVESYMDEEEAQGSAPAA
;
A
#
# COMPACT_ATOMS: atom_id res chain seq x y z
N MET A 1 -18.69 11.15 -17.90
CA MET A 1 -17.31 10.66 -18.15
C MET A 1 -17.45 9.28 -18.77
N ALA A 2 -16.63 8.85 -19.73
CA ALA A 2 -16.88 7.53 -20.32
C ALA A 2 -16.46 6.42 -19.34
N ILE A 3 -17.26 5.36 -19.21
CA ILE A 3 -16.94 4.21 -18.36
C ILE A 3 -15.58 3.59 -18.70
N THR A 4 -15.21 3.63 -19.99
CA THR A 4 -13.93 3.16 -20.50
C THR A 4 -12.74 3.97 -19.97
N ASP A 5 -12.93 5.27 -19.69
CA ASP A 5 -11.88 6.13 -19.14
C ASP A 5 -11.61 5.76 -17.67
N VAL A 6 -12.68 5.51 -16.91
CA VAL A 6 -12.61 5.05 -15.52
C VAL A 6 -11.96 3.67 -15.45
N ALA A 7 -12.41 2.74 -16.27
CA ALA A 7 -11.85 1.39 -16.33
C ALA A 7 -10.37 1.37 -16.76
N SER A 8 -9.97 2.26 -17.67
CA SER A 8 -8.56 2.42 -18.06
C SER A 8 -7.72 2.97 -16.91
N SER A 9 -8.26 3.92 -16.14
CA SER A 9 -7.60 4.45 -14.95
C SER A 9 -7.46 3.40 -13.84
N LEU A 10 -8.50 2.58 -13.63
CA LEU A 10 -8.45 1.44 -12.72
C LEU A 10 -7.40 0.42 -13.17
N LYS A 11 -7.36 0.04 -14.46
CA LYS A 11 -6.33 -0.86 -15.02
C LYS A 11 -4.91 -0.42 -14.71
N ALA A 12 -4.65 0.89 -14.78
CA ALA A 12 -3.32 1.44 -14.56
C ALA A 12 -2.82 1.31 -13.10
N ARG A 13 -3.73 1.09 -12.12
CA ARG A 13 -3.42 1.20 -10.69
C ARG A 13 -3.85 -0.01 -9.86
N VAL A 14 -5.03 -0.56 -10.15
CA VAL A 14 -5.69 -1.59 -9.35
C VAL A 14 -5.24 -2.98 -9.78
N PRO A 15 -4.68 -3.80 -8.86
CA PRO A 15 -4.39 -5.19 -9.14
C PRO A 15 -5.65 -5.92 -9.61
N TRP A 16 -5.51 -6.81 -10.60
CA TRP A 16 -6.64 -7.51 -11.18
C TRP A 16 -7.48 -8.27 -10.15
N GLU A 17 -6.85 -8.87 -9.14
CA GLU A 17 -7.53 -9.59 -8.06
C GLU A 17 -8.46 -8.71 -7.19
N VAL A 18 -8.15 -7.41 -7.07
CA VAL A 18 -9.02 -6.43 -6.40
C VAL A 18 -10.07 -5.91 -7.38
N ALA A 19 -9.67 -5.61 -8.61
CA ALA A 19 -10.56 -5.11 -9.64
C ALA A 19 -11.73 -6.06 -9.94
N GLN A 20 -11.48 -7.38 -9.94
CA GLN A 20 -12.53 -8.38 -10.12
C GLN A 20 -13.64 -8.24 -9.08
N LYS A 21 -13.26 -7.94 -7.82
CA LYS A 21 -14.17 -7.78 -6.69
C LYS A 21 -14.94 -6.46 -6.77
N ILE A 22 -14.27 -5.39 -7.17
CA ILE A 22 -14.91 -4.09 -7.44
C ILE A 22 -15.99 -4.24 -8.52
N LEU A 23 -15.65 -4.88 -9.65
CA LEU A 23 -16.59 -5.08 -10.76
C LEU A 23 -17.76 -5.96 -10.35
N GLU A 24 -17.50 -7.04 -9.61
CA GLU A 24 -18.53 -7.97 -9.12
C GLU A 24 -19.47 -7.31 -8.11
N GLY A 25 -18.94 -6.59 -7.12
CA GLY A 25 -19.73 -5.90 -6.09
C GLY A 25 -20.63 -4.80 -6.65
N ASN A 26 -20.23 -4.20 -7.78
CA ASN A 26 -21.00 -3.16 -8.46
C ASN A 26 -21.74 -3.66 -9.71
N ASN A 27 -21.86 -4.99 -9.89
CA ASN A 27 -22.59 -5.63 -11.00
C ASN A 27 -22.12 -5.26 -12.42
N PHE A 28 -20.85 -4.91 -12.60
CA PHE A 28 -20.29 -4.66 -13.93
C PHE A 28 -19.87 -5.95 -14.64
N PRO A 29 -20.05 -6.04 -15.98
CA PRO A 29 -19.57 -7.18 -16.74
C PRO A 29 -18.04 -7.24 -16.72
N ARG A 30 -17.49 -8.44 -16.51
CA ARG A 30 -16.04 -8.66 -16.48
C ARG A 30 -15.55 -9.79 -17.37
N GLY A 31 -14.34 -9.63 -17.88
CA GLY A 31 -13.61 -10.62 -18.66
C GLY A 31 -12.62 -11.42 -17.80
N MET A 32 -11.81 -12.24 -18.47
CA MET A 32 -10.64 -12.88 -17.87
C MET A 32 -9.43 -11.97 -18.06
N GLY A 33 -9.26 -11.00 -17.17
CA GLY A 33 -8.21 -9.98 -17.25
C GLY A 33 -8.75 -8.61 -17.69
N TRP A 34 -7.87 -7.61 -17.62
CA TRP A 34 -8.23 -6.23 -17.91
C TRP A 34 -8.59 -5.98 -19.37
N GLU A 35 -7.85 -6.56 -20.32
CA GLU A 35 -8.07 -6.37 -21.76
C GLU A 35 -9.49 -6.78 -22.16
N ARG A 36 -9.86 -8.02 -21.83
CA ARG A 36 -11.22 -8.54 -22.10
C ARG A 36 -12.31 -7.82 -21.33
N THR A 37 -11.98 -7.23 -20.18
CA THR A 37 -12.95 -6.47 -19.39
C THR A 37 -13.23 -5.12 -20.05
N LEU A 38 -12.20 -4.43 -20.54
CA LEU A 38 -12.37 -3.19 -21.28
C LEU A 38 -13.19 -3.38 -22.56
N GLU A 39 -12.93 -4.46 -23.31
CA GLU A 39 -13.73 -4.83 -24.49
C GLU A 39 -15.21 -5.02 -24.11
N LYS A 40 -15.49 -5.81 -23.08
CA LYS A 40 -16.86 -6.03 -22.60
C LYS A 40 -17.56 -4.76 -22.12
N LEU A 41 -16.87 -3.89 -21.38
CA LEU A 41 -17.44 -2.64 -20.90
C LEU A 41 -17.74 -1.67 -22.05
N ALA A 42 -16.96 -1.71 -23.13
CA ALA A 42 -17.20 -0.89 -24.31
C ALA A 42 -18.37 -1.38 -25.18
N GLU A 43 -18.62 -2.69 -25.18
CA GLU A 43 -19.63 -3.35 -26.02
C GLU A 43 -20.96 -3.64 -25.32
N SER A 44 -21.02 -3.50 -23.99
CA SER A 44 -22.19 -3.89 -23.20
C SER A 44 -23.26 -2.79 -23.17
N ASP A 45 -24.49 -3.17 -23.56
CA ASP A 45 -25.69 -2.37 -23.36
C ASP A 45 -26.32 -2.57 -21.95
N ASP A 46 -25.77 -3.49 -21.15
CA ASP A 46 -26.30 -3.92 -19.85
C ASP A 46 -25.37 -3.46 -18.72
N LEU A 47 -25.18 -2.13 -18.65
CA LEU A 47 -24.43 -1.49 -17.59
C LEU A 47 -25.35 -1.15 -16.40
N PRO A 48 -24.85 -1.20 -15.15
CA PRO A 48 -25.60 -0.75 -13.97
C PRO A 48 -26.20 0.65 -14.15
N GLU A 49 -27.36 0.90 -13.53
CA GLU A 49 -28.04 2.22 -13.59
C GLU A 49 -27.17 3.36 -13.03
N THR A 50 -26.25 3.05 -12.11
CA THR A 50 -25.27 3.98 -11.54
C THR A 50 -24.22 4.45 -12.56
N GLY A 51 -24.15 3.82 -13.74
CA GLY A 51 -23.30 4.24 -14.85
C GLY A 51 -21.82 4.15 -14.48
N GLU A 52 -21.08 5.24 -14.63
CA GLU A 52 -19.65 5.29 -14.25
C GLU A 52 -19.41 5.63 -12.77
N GLY A 53 -20.46 5.99 -12.02
CA GLY A 53 -20.36 6.54 -10.67
C GLY A 53 -19.64 5.60 -9.70
N ASP A 54 -20.13 4.36 -9.58
CA ASP A 54 -19.58 3.36 -8.66
C ASP A 54 -18.12 3.01 -8.94
N LEU A 55 -17.73 2.94 -10.23
CA LEU A 55 -16.33 2.71 -10.60
C LEU A 55 -15.45 3.93 -10.31
N THR A 56 -16.00 5.13 -10.41
CA THR A 56 -15.31 6.37 -10.07
C THR A 56 -15.07 6.45 -8.56
N ASP A 57 -16.05 6.04 -7.76
CA ASP A 57 -15.92 5.95 -6.30
C ASP A 57 -14.95 4.85 -5.90
N ALA A 58 -14.99 3.67 -6.53
CA ALA A 58 -13.99 2.64 -6.31
C ALA A 58 -12.57 3.08 -6.68
N MET A 59 -12.42 3.93 -7.71
CA MET A 59 -11.14 4.54 -8.06
C MET A 59 -10.65 5.50 -6.95
N ARG A 60 -11.55 6.34 -6.40
CA ARG A 60 -11.24 7.20 -5.24
C ARG A 60 -10.80 6.37 -4.05
N GLU A 61 -11.59 5.35 -3.69
CA GLU A 61 -11.28 4.43 -2.60
C GLU A 61 -9.90 3.78 -2.77
N HIS A 62 -9.58 3.28 -3.97
CA HIS A 62 -8.26 2.70 -4.22
C HIS A 62 -7.13 3.74 -4.17
N ILE A 63 -7.36 5.00 -4.57
CA ILE A 63 -6.39 6.08 -4.37
C ILE A 63 -6.11 6.30 -2.88
N LEU A 64 -7.13 6.24 -2.03
CA LEU A 64 -6.99 6.47 -0.59
C LEU A 64 -6.40 5.28 0.16
N ALA A 65 -6.68 4.06 -0.29
CA ALA A 65 -6.54 2.86 0.55
C ALA A 65 -5.98 1.61 -0.15
N GLY A 66 -5.74 1.65 -1.46
CA GLY A 66 -5.28 0.48 -2.24
C GLY A 66 -3.84 0.04 -1.94
N GLU A 67 -3.02 -0.11 -2.97
CA GLU A 67 -1.63 -0.57 -2.82
C GLU A 67 -0.72 0.54 -2.24
N LYS A 68 -0.46 0.51 -0.92
CA LYS A 68 0.25 1.58 -0.20
C LYS A 68 1.50 1.13 0.54
N LEU A 69 2.54 1.96 0.47
CA LEU A 69 3.64 1.98 1.43
C LEU A 69 3.35 3.10 2.43
N THR A 70 3.13 2.74 3.69
CA THR A 70 2.66 3.65 4.72
C THR A 70 3.74 3.88 5.75
N ARG A 71 3.91 5.15 6.16
CA ARG A 71 4.55 5.50 7.44
C ARG A 71 3.52 6.16 8.35
N PHE A 72 3.56 5.81 9.62
CA PHE A 72 2.71 6.40 10.65
C PHE A 72 3.50 7.42 11.47
N TYR A 73 2.85 8.49 11.88
CA TYR A 73 3.44 9.57 12.66
C TYR A 73 2.59 9.86 13.88
N LYS A 74 3.15 9.64 15.08
CA LYS A 74 2.55 10.16 16.31
C LYS A 74 2.92 11.64 16.43
N VAL A 75 1.90 12.50 16.44
CA VAL A 75 2.05 13.96 16.54
C VAL A 75 1.40 14.46 17.83
N SER A 76 1.85 15.61 18.31
CA SER A 76 1.23 16.23 19.49
C SER A 76 -0.20 16.67 19.18
N PRO A 77 -1.08 16.83 20.19
CA PRO A 77 -2.42 17.38 19.98
C PRO A 77 -2.41 18.76 19.31
N GLU A 78 -1.39 19.57 19.58
CA GLU A 78 -1.18 20.89 18.96
C GLU A 78 -0.86 20.74 17.47
N ASP A 79 0.09 19.87 17.12
CA ASP A 79 0.46 19.60 15.72
C ASP A 79 -0.71 18.99 14.94
N ALA A 80 -1.46 18.07 15.54
CA ALA A 80 -2.66 17.50 14.93
C ALA A 80 -3.71 18.58 14.63
N ALA A 81 -3.97 19.48 15.58
CA ALA A 81 -4.91 20.59 15.39
C ALA A 81 -4.41 21.57 14.31
N ALA A 82 -3.12 21.89 14.30
CA ALA A 82 -2.50 22.75 13.30
C ALA A 82 -2.59 22.15 11.90
N LEU A 83 -2.32 20.85 11.75
CA LEU A 83 -2.45 20.11 10.49
C LEU A 83 -3.89 20.12 9.98
N ARG A 84 -4.88 19.82 10.84
CA ARG A 84 -6.31 19.87 10.48
C ARG A 84 -6.73 21.27 10.02
N SER A 85 -6.36 22.29 10.79
CA SER A 85 -6.66 23.68 10.46
C SER A 85 -6.02 24.11 9.14
N SER A 86 -4.77 23.70 8.90
CA SER A 86 -4.05 24.01 7.67
C SER A 86 -4.70 23.31 6.48
N ALA A 87 -5.01 22.02 6.62
CA ALA A 87 -5.67 21.21 5.60
C ALA A 87 -7.02 21.79 5.14
N ALA A 88 -7.84 22.28 6.07
CA ALA A 88 -9.12 22.91 5.76
C ALA A 88 -9.00 24.20 4.93
N GLY A 89 -7.85 24.89 5.00
CA GLY A 89 -7.59 26.13 4.28
C GLY A 89 -6.84 25.97 2.96
N LEU A 90 -6.46 24.75 2.58
CA LEU A 90 -5.67 24.51 1.38
C LEU A 90 -6.48 24.81 0.12
N THR A 91 -5.84 25.47 -0.84
CA THR A 91 -6.41 25.73 -2.16
C THR A 91 -5.57 25.04 -3.22
N ILE A 92 -6.25 24.52 -4.24
CA ILE A 92 -5.61 23.81 -5.34
C ILE A 92 -5.48 24.79 -6.51
N ALA A 93 -4.28 24.88 -7.08
CA ALA A 93 -4.02 25.78 -8.20
C ALA A 93 -4.89 25.40 -9.41
N ALA A 94 -5.57 26.38 -10.01
CA ALA A 94 -6.45 26.16 -11.17
C ALA A 94 -5.72 25.58 -12.40
N THR A 95 -4.40 25.77 -12.48
CA THR A 95 -3.54 25.21 -13.54
C THR A 95 -3.09 23.77 -13.28
N ASN A 96 -3.47 23.18 -12.15
CA ASN A 96 -3.07 21.82 -11.80
C ASN A 96 -3.87 20.80 -12.61
N LYS A 97 -3.24 20.25 -13.65
CA LYS A 97 -3.82 19.20 -14.50
C LYS A 97 -4.23 17.93 -13.75
N PHE A 98 -3.54 17.60 -12.65
CA PHE A 98 -3.88 16.43 -11.85
C PHE A 98 -5.18 16.65 -11.08
N ALA A 99 -5.40 17.86 -10.60
CA ALA A 99 -6.65 18.23 -9.93
C ALA A 99 -7.84 18.22 -10.89
N ALA A 100 -7.63 18.70 -12.13
CA ALA A 100 -8.65 18.67 -13.16
C ALA A 100 -9.05 17.24 -13.60
N ALA A 101 -8.10 16.30 -13.54
CA ALA A 101 -8.35 14.90 -13.91
C ALA A 101 -8.85 14.04 -12.74
N TYR A 102 -8.62 14.45 -11.50
CA TYR A 102 -8.94 13.66 -10.31
C TYR A 102 -10.43 13.27 -10.25
N PRO A 103 -10.77 11.98 -9.98
CA PRO A 103 -9.91 10.90 -9.49
C PRO A 103 -9.23 10.05 -10.58
N LEU A 104 -9.36 10.41 -11.85
CA LEU A 104 -8.74 9.67 -12.95
C LEU A 104 -7.25 10.02 -13.13
N ASN A 105 -6.57 9.21 -13.93
CA ASN A 105 -5.26 9.57 -14.43
C ASN A 105 -5.40 10.60 -15.56
N ILE A 106 -4.38 11.46 -15.73
CA ILE A 106 -4.21 12.17 -16.99
C ILE A 106 -3.93 11.15 -18.10
N SER A 107 -4.11 11.56 -19.36
CA SER A 107 -3.96 10.63 -20.49
C SER A 107 -2.55 10.03 -20.59
N ASP A 108 -2.43 8.82 -21.13
CA ASP A 108 -1.13 8.16 -21.34
C ASP A 108 -0.17 9.02 -22.19
N THR A 109 -0.72 9.76 -23.17
CA THR A 109 0.05 10.72 -23.99
C THR A 109 0.63 11.85 -23.13
N GLU A 110 -0.15 12.39 -22.20
CA GLU A 110 0.33 13.41 -21.27
C GLU A 110 1.36 12.86 -20.27
N ILE A 111 1.17 11.64 -19.77
CA ILE A 111 2.15 10.96 -18.89
C ILE A 111 3.47 10.77 -19.65
N ALA A 112 3.41 10.22 -20.87
CA ALA A 112 4.58 9.97 -21.70
C ALA A 112 5.34 11.28 -22.03
N GLY A 113 4.60 12.34 -22.36
CA GLY A 113 5.14 13.66 -22.68
C GLY A 113 5.63 14.47 -21.47
N SER A 114 5.24 14.09 -20.24
CA SER A 114 5.66 14.81 -19.02
C SER A 114 7.05 14.41 -18.54
N GLY A 115 7.77 15.32 -17.89
CA GLY A 115 8.95 14.96 -17.08
C GLY A 115 8.56 14.23 -15.80
N ILE A 116 9.55 13.71 -15.06
CA ILE A 116 9.35 13.30 -13.66
C ILE A 116 9.04 14.56 -12.85
N THR A 117 8.00 14.53 -12.02
CA THR A 117 7.56 15.70 -11.26
C THR A 117 7.63 15.44 -9.75
N LYS A 118 7.78 16.52 -8.97
CA LYS A 118 7.53 16.46 -7.53
C LYS A 118 6.02 16.28 -7.26
N PRO A 119 5.64 15.75 -6.08
CA PRO A 119 4.24 15.70 -5.65
C PRO A 119 3.60 17.09 -5.58
N VAL A 120 2.38 17.24 -6.10
CA VAL A 120 1.58 18.47 -5.99
C VAL A 120 0.18 18.13 -5.50
N LEU A 121 -0.42 18.98 -4.66
CA LEU A 121 -1.77 18.75 -4.12
C LEU A 121 -2.79 18.73 -5.25
N ALA A 122 -3.43 17.59 -5.46
CA ALA A 122 -4.42 17.34 -6.51
C ALA A 122 -5.85 17.31 -5.98
N ALA A 123 -6.08 16.87 -4.75
CA ALA A 123 -7.40 16.87 -4.13
C ALA A 123 -7.32 17.01 -2.60
N VAL A 124 -8.40 17.52 -2.02
CA VAL A 124 -8.67 17.52 -0.57
C VAL A 124 -10.01 16.82 -0.39
N GLU A 125 -9.98 15.61 0.18
CA GLU A 125 -11.17 14.80 0.44
C GLU A 125 -11.53 14.93 1.92
N ILE A 126 -12.67 15.53 2.22
CA ILE A 126 -13.17 15.67 3.60
C ILE A 126 -14.16 14.55 3.85
N ARG A 127 -13.93 13.78 4.92
CA ARG A 127 -14.78 12.69 5.40
C ARG A 127 -15.11 12.90 6.87
N ASP A 128 -16.07 12.14 7.36
CA ASP A 128 -16.50 12.21 8.77
C ASP A 128 -15.38 11.78 9.73
N ASP A 129 -14.50 10.87 9.31
CA ASP A 129 -13.40 10.31 10.09
C ASP A 129 -12.05 11.01 9.87
N GLY A 130 -11.97 11.96 8.92
CA GLY A 130 -10.75 12.72 8.67
C GLY A 130 -10.68 13.38 7.31
N THR A 131 -9.51 13.95 7.01
CA THR A 131 -9.22 14.64 5.76
C THR A 131 -8.07 13.94 5.04
N ALA A 132 -8.27 13.60 3.76
CA ALA A 132 -7.22 13.11 2.89
C ALA A 132 -6.68 14.23 2.00
N LEU A 133 -5.39 14.51 2.10
CA LEU A 133 -4.68 15.35 1.16
C LEU A 133 -4.05 14.46 0.09
N VAL A 134 -4.59 14.50 -1.13
CA VAL A 134 -4.11 13.67 -2.24
C VAL A 134 -3.09 14.46 -3.06
N PHE A 135 -1.89 13.91 -3.19
CA PHE A 135 -0.81 14.48 -3.97
C PHE A 135 -0.54 13.63 -5.21
N ALA A 136 -0.39 14.29 -6.35
CA ALA A 136 -0.12 13.64 -7.63
C ALA A 136 1.30 13.94 -8.12
N SER A 137 1.95 12.96 -8.75
CA SER A 137 3.25 13.14 -9.41
C SER A 137 3.42 12.20 -10.59
N ILE A 138 4.33 12.52 -11.53
CA ILE A 138 4.82 11.57 -12.52
C ILE A 138 6.14 10.97 -12.02
N ARG A 139 6.20 9.65 -11.91
CA ARG A 139 7.37 8.89 -11.45
C ARG A 139 7.87 7.95 -12.54
N ALA A 140 9.18 7.72 -12.54
CA ALA A 140 9.75 6.61 -13.29
C ALA A 140 9.66 5.32 -12.46
N GLN A 141 9.24 4.24 -13.09
CA GLN A 141 9.19 2.90 -12.51
C GLN A 141 9.99 1.95 -13.40
N GLU A 142 10.79 1.10 -12.76
CA GLU A 142 11.43 -0.02 -13.43
C GLU A 142 10.43 -1.16 -13.59
N VAL A 143 10.28 -1.66 -14.81
CA VAL A 143 9.50 -2.86 -15.11
C VAL A 143 10.43 -3.88 -15.73
N ARG A 144 10.39 -5.09 -15.18
CA ARG A 144 11.12 -6.26 -15.66
C ARG A 144 10.15 -7.11 -16.46
N GLU A 145 10.44 -7.32 -17.73
CA GLU A 145 9.59 -8.11 -18.63
C GLU A 145 10.42 -9.17 -19.36
N PRO A 146 9.92 -10.41 -19.50
CA PRO A 146 10.59 -11.42 -20.30
C PRO A 146 10.66 -10.93 -21.75
N VAL A 147 11.83 -11.05 -22.36
CA VAL A 147 12.04 -10.68 -23.75
C VAL A 147 11.89 -11.95 -24.58
N ASP A 148 11.03 -11.90 -25.60
CA ASP A 148 10.98 -12.96 -26.59
C ASP A 148 12.28 -12.96 -27.39
N VAL A 149 13.11 -13.99 -27.16
CA VAL A 149 14.36 -14.17 -27.88
C VAL A 149 14.06 -14.96 -29.15
N SER A 150 13.61 -14.26 -30.18
CA SER A 150 13.37 -14.81 -31.52
C SER A 150 14.30 -14.17 -32.57
N GLY A 151 14.47 -14.87 -33.70
CA GLY A 151 15.29 -14.39 -34.82
C GLY A 151 16.80 -14.36 -34.54
N ASP A 152 17.48 -13.35 -35.09
CA ASP A 152 18.96 -13.25 -35.16
C ASP A 152 19.66 -13.21 -33.79
N MET A 153 18.94 -12.88 -32.71
CA MET A 153 19.49 -12.86 -31.35
C MET A 153 19.49 -14.22 -30.65
N LYS A 154 18.81 -15.23 -31.22
CA LYS A 154 18.63 -16.54 -30.60
C LYS A 154 19.95 -17.27 -30.37
N ASP A 155 20.83 -17.29 -31.37
CA ASP A 155 22.10 -18.01 -31.25
C ASP A 155 23.07 -17.30 -30.30
N ALA A 156 23.03 -15.96 -30.26
CA ALA A 156 23.84 -15.15 -29.37
C ALA A 156 23.44 -15.28 -27.88
N LEU A 157 22.18 -15.64 -27.62
CA LEU A 157 21.62 -15.76 -26.28
C LEU A 157 21.26 -17.21 -25.91
N ALA A 158 21.67 -18.19 -26.71
CA ALA A 158 21.33 -19.61 -26.55
C ALA A 158 21.83 -20.23 -25.23
N ALA A 159 22.80 -19.60 -24.57
CA ALA A 159 23.34 -20.03 -23.27
C ALA A 159 22.47 -19.59 -22.07
N TYR A 160 21.47 -18.74 -22.27
CA TYR A 160 20.61 -18.22 -21.21
C TYR A 160 19.26 -18.94 -21.23
N GLU A 161 18.81 -19.41 -20.06
CA GLU A 161 17.48 -20.02 -19.89
C GLU A 161 16.35 -18.99 -19.95
N GLU A 162 16.63 -17.77 -19.50
CA GLU A 162 15.68 -16.65 -19.49
C GLU A 162 16.43 -15.34 -19.79
N VAL A 163 15.83 -14.49 -20.62
CA VAL A 163 16.30 -13.13 -20.89
C VAL A 163 15.23 -12.15 -20.42
N VAL A 164 15.63 -11.27 -19.50
CA VAL A 164 14.73 -10.28 -18.89
C VAL A 164 15.16 -8.89 -19.32
N GLY A 165 14.26 -8.18 -19.97
CA GLY A 165 14.38 -6.78 -20.31
C GLY A 165 14.02 -5.92 -19.11
N ILE A 166 14.78 -4.84 -18.91
CA ILE A 166 14.50 -3.82 -17.91
C ILE A 166 14.12 -2.55 -18.65
N ARG A 167 12.89 -2.08 -18.44
CA ARG A 167 12.37 -0.86 -19.07
C ARG A 167 11.92 0.13 -18.00
N HIS A 168 12.24 1.41 -18.23
CA HIS A 168 11.71 2.50 -17.43
C HIS A 168 10.40 2.99 -18.05
N ILE A 169 9.33 2.98 -17.26
CA ILE A 169 8.05 3.55 -17.64
C ILE A 169 7.73 4.75 -16.77
N LYS A 170 7.00 5.72 -17.32
CA LYS A 170 6.42 6.81 -16.52
C LYS A 170 5.04 6.38 -16.05
N ARG A 171 4.72 6.66 -14.80
CA ARG A 171 3.38 6.49 -14.23
C ARG A 171 2.97 7.70 -13.43
N GLN A 172 1.67 7.98 -13.43
CA GLN A 172 1.09 8.89 -12.46
C GLN A 172 0.93 8.16 -11.11
N ALA A 173 1.50 8.73 -10.07
CA ALA A 173 1.36 8.29 -8.70
C ALA A 173 0.38 9.20 -7.95
N MET A 174 -0.45 8.61 -7.08
CA MET A 174 -1.36 9.34 -6.18
C MET A 174 -1.09 8.94 -4.74
N ASP A 175 -0.37 9.78 -4.02
CA ASP A 175 -0.06 9.59 -2.61
C ASP A 175 -1.04 10.35 -1.74
N VAL A 176 -1.15 9.94 -0.49
CA VAL A 176 -2.14 10.49 0.43
C VAL A 176 -1.50 10.80 1.77
N VAL A 177 -1.77 11.98 2.29
CA VAL A 177 -1.57 12.30 3.71
C VAL A 177 -2.94 12.26 4.36
N TRP A 178 -3.17 11.27 5.22
CA TRP A 178 -4.42 11.10 5.94
C TRP A 178 -4.33 11.75 7.32
N ILE A 179 -5.21 12.70 7.58
CA ILE A 179 -5.30 13.45 8.83
C ILE A 179 -6.62 13.07 9.50
N PRO A 180 -6.63 12.15 10.48
CA PRO A 180 -7.84 11.76 11.18
C PRO A 180 -8.52 12.95 11.86
N ALA A 181 -9.85 12.93 11.93
CA ALA A 181 -10.64 13.95 12.62
C ALA A 181 -10.31 13.99 14.13
N GLU A 182 -10.00 12.83 14.72
CA GLU A 182 -9.62 12.67 16.12
C GLU A 182 -8.35 11.81 16.25
N GLY A 183 -7.69 11.87 17.41
CA GLY A 183 -6.43 11.16 17.66
C GLY A 183 -5.18 11.89 17.18
N GLY A 184 -4.02 11.26 17.38
CA GLY A 184 -2.69 11.85 17.15
C GLY A 184 -1.83 11.08 16.16
N THR A 185 -2.39 10.13 15.39
CA THR A 185 -1.64 9.33 14.42
C THR A 185 -1.97 9.78 13.00
N ILE A 186 -1.00 10.35 12.29
CA ILE A 186 -1.12 10.75 10.89
C ILE A 186 -0.51 9.67 10.01
N ASP A 187 -1.14 9.36 8.88
CA ASP A 187 -0.63 8.36 7.94
C ASP A 187 -0.13 9.05 6.67
N VAL A 188 1.08 8.71 6.24
CA VAL A 188 1.58 9.07 4.91
C VAL A 188 1.60 7.83 4.06
N ARG A 189 0.71 7.78 3.07
CA ARG A 189 0.41 6.61 2.23
C ARG A 189 0.93 6.84 0.82
N ILE A 190 2.06 6.24 0.51
CA ILE A 190 2.70 6.34 -0.81
C ILE A 190 2.11 5.30 -1.74
N ASP A 191 1.81 5.72 -2.98
CA ASP A 191 1.37 4.82 -4.04
C ASP A 191 2.46 3.79 -4.35
N PHE A 192 2.17 2.51 -4.07
CA PHE A 192 3.18 1.45 -4.05
C PHE A 192 2.74 0.20 -4.82
N PRO A 193 2.61 0.32 -6.16
CA PRO A 193 2.16 -0.78 -7.00
C PRO A 193 3.10 -1.98 -6.93
N ARG A 194 2.56 -3.17 -7.23
CA ARG A 194 3.34 -4.41 -7.27
C ARG A 194 4.58 -4.27 -8.16
N GLY A 195 5.73 -4.68 -7.64
CA GLY A 195 7.02 -4.63 -8.34
C GLY A 195 7.81 -3.34 -8.12
N MET A 196 7.23 -2.32 -7.47
CA MET A 196 8.01 -1.16 -7.02
C MET A 196 8.98 -1.55 -5.90
N LEU A 197 10.20 -1.02 -5.95
CA LEU A 197 11.23 -1.24 -4.93
C LEU A 197 10.94 -0.39 -3.69
N ILE A 198 11.22 -0.92 -2.49
CA ILE A 198 10.97 -0.20 -1.22
C ILE A 198 11.73 1.12 -1.19
N GLU A 199 12.97 1.16 -1.70
CA GLU A 199 13.81 2.35 -1.73
C GLU A 199 13.17 3.48 -2.56
N GLN A 200 12.47 3.12 -3.65
CA GLN A 200 11.72 4.09 -4.45
C GLN A 200 10.52 4.63 -3.68
N GLY A 201 9.84 3.78 -2.90
CA GLY A 201 8.72 4.19 -2.06
C GLY A 201 9.17 5.08 -0.89
N VAL A 202 10.31 4.77 -0.27
CA VAL A 202 10.94 5.60 0.77
C VAL A 202 11.34 6.96 0.22
N PHE A 203 11.96 6.99 -0.97
CA PHE A 203 12.29 8.25 -1.63
C PHE A 203 11.04 9.09 -1.95
N ALA A 204 10.00 8.45 -2.48
CA ALA A 204 8.70 9.10 -2.73
C ALA A 204 8.06 9.64 -1.45
N HIS A 205 8.18 8.92 -0.34
CA HIS A 205 7.76 9.38 0.97
C HIS A 205 8.47 10.68 1.37
N ASP A 206 9.79 10.71 1.31
CA ASP A 206 10.57 11.87 1.74
C ASP A 206 10.27 13.10 0.86
N GLN A 207 10.05 12.90 -0.45
CA GLN A 207 9.58 13.96 -1.35
C GLN A 207 8.19 14.47 -0.95
N LEU A 208 7.24 13.57 -0.66
CA LEU A 208 5.91 13.98 -0.24
C LEU A 208 5.93 14.79 1.05
N ARG A 209 6.70 14.33 2.06
CA ARG A 209 6.86 15.08 3.31
C ARG A 209 7.45 16.46 3.06
N GLU A 210 8.50 16.57 2.24
CA GLU A 210 9.08 17.86 1.85
C GLU A 210 8.01 18.79 1.23
N GLN A 211 7.20 18.27 0.31
CA GLN A 211 6.15 19.07 -0.33
C GLN A 211 5.01 19.44 0.62
N LEU A 212 4.63 18.57 1.55
CA LEU A 212 3.66 18.86 2.60
C LEU A 212 4.17 19.98 3.51
N SER A 213 5.42 19.90 3.97
CA SER A 213 6.01 20.91 4.85
C SER A 213 6.13 22.27 4.16
N LEU A 214 6.45 22.30 2.86
CA LEU A 214 6.44 23.54 2.07
C LEU A 214 5.02 24.11 1.90
N LEU A 215 4.03 23.24 1.71
CA LEU A 215 2.64 23.64 1.51
C LEU A 215 2.02 24.21 2.80
N ILE A 216 2.33 23.62 3.95
CA ILE A 216 1.80 24.01 5.26
C ILE A 216 2.69 25.07 5.94
N GLY A 217 3.96 25.16 5.57
CA GLY A 217 4.94 26.09 6.14
C GLY A 217 5.69 25.56 7.37
N GLN A 218 5.43 24.31 7.78
CA GLN A 218 6.08 23.66 8.91
C GLN A 218 6.13 22.14 8.71
N ASP A 219 7.17 21.49 9.23
CA ASP A 219 7.25 20.03 9.30
C ASP A 219 6.65 19.53 10.62
N HIS A 220 5.44 18.99 10.54
CA HIS A 220 4.76 18.33 11.68
C HIS A 220 5.03 16.81 11.73
N LEU A 221 5.77 16.25 10.76
CA LEU A 221 5.98 14.81 10.58
C LEU A 221 7.45 14.43 10.78
N ALA A 222 8.02 14.86 11.91
CA ALA A 222 9.45 14.75 12.17
C ALA A 222 9.93 13.30 12.40
N ALA A 223 9.20 12.52 13.21
CA ALA A 223 9.59 11.19 13.65
C ALA A 223 8.52 10.14 13.29
N PRO A 224 8.80 9.23 12.33
CA PRO A 224 7.91 8.11 12.06
C PRO A 224 7.94 7.09 13.21
N VAL A 225 6.84 6.36 13.38
CA VAL A 225 6.70 5.30 14.37
C VAL A 225 7.55 4.09 13.96
N ASN A 226 8.28 3.52 14.92
CA ASN A 226 8.98 2.24 14.73
C ASN A 226 8.00 1.07 14.86
N LEU A 227 7.77 0.37 13.76
CA LEU A 227 6.89 -0.80 13.65
C LEU A 227 7.60 -2.13 13.95
N PHE A 228 8.90 -2.12 14.22
CA PHE A 228 9.63 -3.37 14.47
C PHE A 228 9.03 -4.19 15.63
N PRO A 229 8.61 -3.60 16.77
CA PRO A 229 7.95 -4.35 17.85
C PRO A 229 6.63 -5.02 17.41
N VAL A 230 5.92 -4.44 16.44
CA VAL A 230 4.63 -4.98 15.95
C VAL A 230 4.81 -6.34 15.27
N VAL A 231 5.98 -6.62 14.70
CA VAL A 231 6.30 -7.90 14.03
C VAL A 231 6.14 -9.07 15.01
N ASP A 232 6.74 -8.98 16.18
CA ASP A 232 6.71 -10.04 17.19
C ASP A 232 5.33 -10.15 17.84
N LYS A 233 4.68 -9.02 18.12
CA LYS A 233 3.32 -9.00 18.69
C LYS A 233 2.29 -9.68 17.78
N LEU A 234 2.31 -9.36 16.48
CA LEU A 234 1.45 -10.03 15.49
C LEU A 234 1.75 -11.53 15.41
N TYR A 235 3.03 -11.92 15.41
CA TYR A 235 3.39 -13.34 15.40
C TYR A 235 2.83 -14.07 16.64
N ARG A 236 2.93 -13.47 17.82
CA ARG A 236 2.53 -14.09 19.10
C ARG A 236 1.02 -14.11 19.34
N ASN A 237 0.22 -13.32 18.64
CA ASN A 237 -1.24 -13.32 18.81
C ASN A 237 -1.93 -14.35 17.90
N PRO A 238 -2.25 -15.57 18.35
CA PRO A 238 -2.70 -16.66 17.49
C PRO A 238 -4.05 -16.40 16.80
N THR A 239 -4.85 -15.46 17.32
CA THR A 239 -6.19 -15.14 16.82
C THR A 239 -6.20 -13.95 15.87
N ASP A 240 -5.08 -13.23 15.74
CA ASP A 240 -5.03 -12.04 14.89
C ASP A 240 -4.52 -12.41 13.49
N GLY A 241 -5.46 -12.48 12.55
CA GLY A 241 -5.23 -12.75 11.14
C GLY A 241 -4.56 -14.09 10.83
N ILE A 242 -4.13 -14.21 9.58
CA ILE A 242 -3.47 -15.39 9.02
C ILE A 242 -2.06 -14.97 8.63
N VAL A 243 -1.05 -15.49 9.33
CA VAL A 243 0.35 -15.27 8.98
C VAL A 243 0.67 -16.07 7.72
N VAL A 244 1.00 -15.37 6.63
CA VAL A 244 1.29 -15.98 5.31
C VAL A 244 2.76 -15.91 4.93
N GLU A 245 3.54 -15.08 5.60
CA GLU A 245 4.99 -14.97 5.42
C GLU A 245 5.65 -14.63 6.77
N LEU A 246 6.78 -15.26 7.07
CA LEU A 246 7.55 -15.03 8.29
C LEU A 246 9.04 -15.21 8.00
N ALA A 247 9.88 -14.28 8.46
CA ALA A 247 11.32 -14.51 8.54
C ALA A 247 11.83 -14.28 9.96
N PHE A 248 12.69 -15.18 10.43
CA PHE A 248 13.11 -15.23 11.82
C PHE A 248 14.52 -15.80 12.01
N GLY A 249 15.17 -15.34 13.08
CA GLY A 249 16.38 -15.93 13.61
C GLY A 249 16.07 -17.10 14.56
N THR A 250 17.01 -18.03 14.67
CA THR A 250 16.95 -19.16 15.61
C THR A 250 18.15 -19.15 16.54
N SER A 251 18.03 -19.74 17.73
CA SER A 251 19.14 -19.88 18.68
C SER A 251 20.30 -20.73 18.17
N THR A 252 20.10 -21.50 17.10
CA THR A 252 21.15 -22.27 16.42
C THR A 252 21.87 -21.45 15.33
N ALA A 253 21.79 -20.12 15.38
CA ALA A 253 22.40 -19.19 14.43
C ALA A 253 21.97 -19.39 12.96
N SER A 254 20.78 -19.96 12.74
CA SER A 254 20.21 -20.08 11.40
C SER A 254 19.11 -19.04 11.15
N LEU A 255 19.07 -18.51 9.93
CA LEU A 255 18.00 -17.64 9.46
C LEU A 255 17.03 -18.45 8.61
N LYS A 256 15.74 -18.27 8.88
CA LYS A 256 14.66 -18.94 8.16
C LYS A 256 13.76 -17.90 7.52
N HIS A 257 13.24 -18.24 6.34
CA HIS A 257 12.23 -17.46 5.65
C HIS A 257 11.20 -18.42 5.08
N GLU A 258 9.99 -18.33 5.61
CA GLU A 258 8.88 -19.23 5.31
C GLU A 258 7.74 -18.44 4.67
N LYS A 259 7.13 -19.02 3.64
CA LYS A 259 6.02 -18.41 2.91
C LYS A 259 4.99 -19.47 2.52
N MET A 260 3.73 -19.20 2.86
CA MET A 260 2.62 -20.08 2.54
C MET A 260 2.22 -19.91 1.07
N ARG A 261 2.19 -21.02 0.32
CA ARG A 261 1.75 -21.02 -1.09
C ARG A 261 0.22 -20.99 -1.23
N ARG A 262 -0.50 -21.57 -0.27
CA ARG A 262 -1.96 -21.65 -0.28
C ARG A 262 -2.53 -20.54 0.59
N THR A 263 -3.52 -19.85 0.07
CA THR A 263 -4.31 -18.89 0.83
C THR A 263 -5.11 -19.65 1.91
N ALA A 264 -5.33 -19.03 3.06
CA ALA A 264 -6.06 -19.57 4.24
C ALA A 264 -5.34 -20.60 5.15
N ILE A 265 -4.05 -20.89 4.97
CA ILE A 265 -3.28 -21.66 5.96
C ILE A 265 -2.36 -20.72 6.73
N CYS A 266 -2.55 -20.65 8.04
CA CYS A 266 -1.71 -19.86 8.93
C CYS A 266 -0.40 -20.57 9.22
N LEU A 267 0.72 -19.89 8.97
CA LEU A 267 2.08 -20.38 9.17
C LEU A 267 2.32 -20.78 10.65
N ARG A 268 1.73 -20.05 11.60
CA ARG A 268 1.81 -20.36 13.04
C ARG A 268 1.30 -21.76 13.43
N THR A 269 0.36 -22.29 12.65
CA THR A 269 -0.27 -23.60 12.88
C THR A 269 0.19 -24.65 11.87
N GLU A 270 1.12 -24.29 10.97
CA GLU A 270 1.67 -25.21 9.99
C GLU A 270 2.59 -26.23 10.69
N THR A 271 2.52 -27.49 10.24
CA THR A 271 3.13 -28.61 10.97
C THR A 271 4.66 -28.54 11.01
N TYR A 272 5.30 -28.13 9.90
CA TYR A 272 6.75 -27.94 9.85
C TYR A 272 7.20 -26.81 10.76
N HIS A 273 6.51 -25.66 10.74
CA HIS A 273 6.80 -24.53 11.62
C HIS A 273 6.64 -24.88 13.10
N MET A 274 5.51 -25.49 13.49
CA MET A 274 5.30 -25.93 14.88
C MET A 274 6.34 -26.96 15.32
N GLY A 275 6.65 -27.95 14.48
CA GLY A 275 7.65 -28.97 14.79
C GLY A 275 9.06 -28.38 14.92
N GLY A 276 9.42 -27.46 14.03
CA GLY A 276 10.71 -26.77 14.04
C GLY A 276 10.88 -25.88 15.26
N THR A 277 9.87 -25.09 15.60
CA THR A 277 9.90 -24.18 16.76
C THR A 277 9.86 -24.92 18.10
N ALA A 278 9.10 -26.02 18.22
CA ALA A 278 9.05 -26.84 19.42
C ALA A 278 10.38 -27.55 19.75
N ALA A 279 11.25 -27.74 18.76
CA ALA A 279 12.57 -28.34 18.94
C ALA A 279 13.63 -27.33 19.46
N LEU A 280 13.32 -26.03 19.50
CA LEU A 280 14.24 -25.00 19.96
C LEU A 280 14.14 -24.81 21.48
N THR A 281 15.29 -24.55 22.12
CA THR A 281 15.36 -24.25 23.56
C THR A 281 15.07 -22.79 23.90
N VAL A 282 15.06 -21.92 22.89
CA VAL A 282 14.83 -20.47 23.00
C VAL A 282 13.81 -20.08 21.93
N PRO A 283 12.90 -19.13 22.21
CA PRO A 283 11.99 -18.62 21.20
C PRO A 283 12.71 -18.15 19.94
N ILE A 284 12.06 -18.29 18.79
CA ILE A 284 12.52 -17.65 17.56
C ILE A 284 12.46 -16.11 17.70
N GLU A 285 13.21 -15.42 16.85
CA GLU A 285 13.26 -13.96 16.78
C GLU A 285 12.70 -13.49 15.43
N PRO A 286 11.38 -13.26 15.31
CA PRO A 286 10.78 -12.72 14.09
C PRO A 286 11.31 -11.33 13.78
N TYR A 287 11.66 -11.09 12.52
CA TYR A 287 12.06 -9.76 12.04
C TYR A 287 11.32 -9.34 10.77
N ARG A 288 10.49 -10.22 10.18
CA ARG A 288 9.62 -9.92 9.06
C ARG A 288 8.35 -10.73 9.17
N ILE A 289 7.20 -10.11 8.89
CA ILE A 289 5.91 -10.79 8.90
C ILE A 289 5.01 -10.26 7.79
N SER A 290 4.14 -11.12 7.25
CA SER A 290 2.95 -10.68 6.51
C SER A 290 1.71 -11.40 7.02
N VAL A 291 0.65 -10.62 7.24
CA VAL A 291 -0.61 -11.07 7.84
C VAL A 291 -1.77 -10.66 6.93
N GLN A 292 -2.71 -11.58 6.72
CA GLN A 292 -3.95 -11.34 5.99
C GLN A 292 -5.15 -11.45 6.92
N TRP A 293 -6.21 -10.70 6.63
CA TRP A 293 -7.49 -10.81 7.32
C TRP A 293 -8.60 -11.04 6.32
N ASP A 294 -9.63 -11.78 6.71
CA ASP A 294 -10.86 -11.90 5.92
C ASP A 294 -11.79 -10.75 6.31
N CYS A 295 -12.19 -9.94 5.32
CA CYS A 295 -13.18 -8.87 5.48
C CYS A 295 -14.35 -9.11 4.53
N GLU A 296 -15.54 -8.64 4.90
CA GLU A 296 -16.77 -8.81 4.12
C GLU A 296 -17.40 -7.45 3.84
N HIS A 297 -17.69 -7.18 2.56
CA HIS A 297 -18.18 -5.91 2.05
C HIS A 297 -19.43 -6.12 1.21
N GLY A 298 -20.61 -5.94 1.80
CA GLY A 298 -21.87 -6.00 1.04
C GLY A 298 -22.10 -7.28 0.24
N GLY A 299 -21.51 -8.41 0.65
CA GLY A 299 -21.56 -9.70 -0.06
C GLY A 299 -20.32 -10.06 -0.88
N VAL A 300 -19.30 -9.18 -0.90
CA VAL A 300 -18.00 -9.43 -1.52
C VAL A 300 -16.92 -9.54 -0.44
N SER A 301 -16.24 -10.68 -0.40
CA SER A 301 -15.11 -10.88 0.51
C SER A 301 -13.83 -10.22 -0.01
N SER A 302 -13.08 -9.54 0.86
CA SER A 302 -11.74 -9.02 0.61
C SER A 302 -10.72 -9.64 1.56
N ARG A 303 -9.43 -9.48 1.21
CA ARG A 303 -8.31 -10.01 2.00
C ARG A 303 -7.17 -9.02 2.07
N PRO A 304 -7.33 -7.91 2.81
CA PRO A 304 -6.25 -6.95 2.97
C PRO A 304 -5.04 -7.62 3.64
N GLU A 305 -3.85 -7.19 3.25
CA GLU A 305 -2.58 -7.75 3.67
C GLU A 305 -1.67 -6.65 4.21
N LEU A 306 -1.14 -6.87 5.41
CA LEU A 306 -0.04 -6.09 5.97
C LEU A 306 1.27 -6.85 5.79
N SER A 307 2.32 -6.19 5.30
CA SER A 307 3.68 -6.70 5.32
C SER A 307 4.62 -5.72 6.03
N LEU A 308 5.29 -6.21 7.07
CA LEU A 308 6.35 -5.51 7.80
C LEU A 308 7.69 -6.16 7.44
N GLN A 309 8.49 -5.47 6.63
CA GLN A 309 9.70 -6.02 6.01
C GLN A 309 10.98 -5.65 6.75
N GLY A 310 11.08 -6.00 8.03
CA GLY A 310 12.32 -5.83 8.77
C GLY A 310 13.45 -6.73 8.27
N GLN A 311 14.64 -6.46 8.79
CA GLN A 311 15.89 -7.15 8.48
C GLN A 311 16.44 -7.78 9.76
N PHE A 312 17.09 -8.94 9.66
CA PHE A 312 17.63 -9.63 10.83
C PHE A 312 18.49 -8.72 11.71
N ARG A 313 19.34 -7.86 11.14
CA ARG A 313 20.17 -6.92 11.93
C ARG A 313 19.39 -6.01 12.89
N MET A 314 18.09 -5.77 12.62
CA MET A 314 17.22 -4.96 13.48
C MET A 314 16.95 -5.63 14.84
N THR A 315 17.12 -6.95 14.98
CA THR A 315 16.98 -7.65 16.26
C THR A 315 18.09 -7.30 17.27
N HIS A 316 19.20 -6.70 16.80
CA HIS A 316 20.38 -6.44 17.62
C HIS A 316 20.86 -4.98 17.58
N LEU A 317 20.23 -4.13 16.76
CA LEU A 317 20.60 -2.72 16.61
C LEU A 317 19.59 -1.82 17.32
N VAL A 318 20.07 -0.95 18.20
CA VAL A 318 19.25 0.01 18.96
C VAL A 318 18.63 1.07 18.01
N ASP A 319 19.32 1.44 16.92
CA ASP A 319 18.94 2.53 16.02
C ASP A 319 18.54 2.08 14.60
N SER A 320 17.96 0.90 14.45
CA SER A 320 17.50 0.41 13.13
C SER A 320 15.98 0.24 13.09
N PRO A 321 15.21 1.33 13.05
CA PRO A 321 13.76 1.23 13.10
C PRO A 321 13.20 0.68 11.78
N LEU A 322 12.06 0.01 11.88
CA LEU A 322 11.24 -0.37 10.73
C LEU A 322 10.08 0.62 10.65
N ASN A 323 10.12 1.58 9.74
CA ASN A 323 9.12 2.65 9.70
C ASN A 323 8.01 2.37 8.67
N GLU A 324 8.28 1.46 7.74
CA GLU A 324 7.44 1.19 6.59
C GLU A 324 6.51 -0.01 6.82
N ALA A 325 5.22 0.21 6.61
CA ALA A 325 4.21 -0.83 6.44
C ALA A 325 3.75 -0.89 4.99
N VAL A 326 3.81 -2.06 4.36
CA VAL A 326 3.17 -2.27 3.07
C VAL A 326 1.76 -2.81 3.33
N ILE A 327 0.74 -2.06 2.92
CA ILE A 327 -0.68 -2.43 3.05
C ILE A 327 -1.24 -2.59 1.64
N ARG A 328 -1.85 -3.74 1.36
CA ARG A 328 -2.26 -4.14 0.01
C ARG A 328 -3.58 -4.88 0.00
N LYS A 329 -4.15 -5.03 -1.19
CA LYS A 329 -5.37 -5.83 -1.44
C LYS A 329 -6.61 -5.34 -0.68
N CYS A 330 -6.58 -4.09 -0.23
CA CYS A 330 -7.76 -3.41 0.29
C CYS A 330 -8.73 -3.19 -0.87
N LEU A 331 -9.99 -3.53 -0.65
CA LEU A 331 -11.08 -3.21 -1.56
C LEU A 331 -11.39 -1.70 -1.51
N ASP A 332 -11.36 -1.13 -0.31
CA ASP A 332 -11.73 0.25 0.00
C ASP A 332 -11.02 0.77 1.26
N THR A 333 -11.43 1.96 1.72
CA THR A 333 -10.92 2.57 2.96
C THR A 333 -11.29 1.81 4.24
N ASP A 334 -12.38 1.04 4.26
CA ASP A 334 -12.75 0.24 5.44
C ASP A 334 -11.74 -0.89 5.66
N ASP A 335 -11.32 -1.58 4.59
CA ASP A 335 -10.24 -2.57 4.66
C ASP A 335 -8.94 -1.97 5.19
N TYR A 336 -8.55 -0.81 4.67
CA TYR A 336 -7.33 -0.14 5.10
C TYR A 336 -7.42 0.30 6.56
N ASN A 337 -8.53 0.91 6.95
CA ASN A 337 -8.78 1.38 8.32
C ASN A 337 -8.81 0.19 9.30
N PHE A 338 -9.34 -0.96 8.88
CA PHE A 338 -9.26 -2.19 9.67
C PHE A 338 -7.80 -2.60 9.91
N VAL A 339 -6.96 -2.68 8.87
CA VAL A 339 -5.53 -3.02 9.02
C VAL A 339 -4.80 -1.97 9.86
N ARG A 340 -5.07 -0.69 9.62
CA ARG A 340 -4.51 0.43 10.38
C ARG A 340 -4.82 0.30 11.88
N ALA A 341 -6.07 0.05 12.23
CA ALA A 341 -6.50 -0.13 13.62
C ALA A 341 -5.81 -1.33 14.30
N ARG A 342 -5.56 -2.42 13.56
CA ARG A 342 -4.75 -3.56 14.06
C ARG A 342 -3.34 -3.12 14.38
N VAL A 343 -2.68 -2.41 13.47
CA VAL A 343 -1.33 -1.90 13.68
C VAL A 343 -1.28 -0.97 14.89
N GLU A 344 -2.19 0.00 14.98
CA GLU A 344 -2.26 0.96 16.09
C GLU A 344 -2.44 0.27 17.45
N SER A 345 -3.29 -0.76 17.53
CA SER A 345 -3.51 -1.50 18.78
C SER A 345 -2.21 -2.08 19.36
N TYR A 346 -1.23 -2.44 18.52
CA TYR A 346 0.08 -2.93 18.96
C TYR A 346 1.10 -1.81 19.21
N MET A 347 0.89 -0.61 18.67
CA MET A 347 1.74 0.56 18.95
C MET A 347 1.51 1.07 20.37
N ASP A 348 0.26 1.13 20.82
CA ASP A 348 -0.11 1.79 22.09
C ASP A 348 0.18 0.93 23.34
N GLU A 349 0.24 -0.39 23.18
CA GLU A 349 0.66 -1.32 24.24
C GLU A 349 2.10 -1.06 24.73
N GLU A 350 2.96 -0.41 23.92
CA GLU A 350 4.34 -0.07 24.30
C GLU A 350 4.40 1.10 25.29
N GLU A 351 3.50 2.07 25.18
CA GLU A 351 3.44 3.23 26.10
C GLU A 351 2.91 2.83 27.49
N ALA A 352 1.99 1.86 27.55
CA ALA A 352 1.46 1.34 28.81
C ALA A 352 2.51 0.54 29.61
N GLN A 353 3.50 -0.06 28.93
CA GLN A 353 4.56 -0.83 29.59
C GLN A 353 5.80 0.03 29.92
N GLY A 354 6.02 1.14 29.20
CA GLY A 354 7.09 2.10 29.47
C GLY A 354 6.85 3.09 30.62
N SER A 355 5.66 3.06 31.25
CA SER A 355 5.26 3.96 32.34
C SER A 355 5.29 3.32 33.75
N ALA A 356 5.75 2.08 33.88
CA ALA A 356 6.05 1.49 35.18
C ALA A 356 7.41 2.01 35.70
N PRO A 357 7.46 2.72 36.84
CA PRO A 357 8.74 3.11 37.41
C PRO A 357 9.50 1.85 37.81
N ALA A 358 10.75 1.73 37.35
CA ALA A 358 11.67 0.74 37.87
C ALA A 358 11.77 0.90 39.40
N ALA A 359 11.31 -0.11 40.13
CA ALA A 359 11.45 -0.20 41.58
C ALA A 359 12.84 -0.71 41.97
#